data_AF-A0A3D1QYQ8-F1
#
_entry.id   AF-A0A3D1QYQ8-F1
#
_cell.length_a   1.000
_cell.length_b   1.000
_cell.length_c   1.000
_cell.angle_alpha   90.00
_cell.angle_beta   90.00
_cell.angle_gamma   90.00
#
_symmetry.space_group_name_H-M   'P 1'
#
loop_
_entity.id
_entity.type
_entity.pdbx_description
1 polymer ?
#
loop_
_entity_poly.entity_id
_entity_poly.type
_entity_poly.pdbx_seq_one_letter_code
_entity_poly.pdbx_strand_id
1 'polypeptide(L)'
;DLAAPGGDIRRSGKQEDGILQNTIVREEPARSVYAYFQGTSMATPHVAGVAALLFGAGASGPDEVEKALFEGADRSKTGAWNDKYGHGILDAKGALEALGAPGAKRPFWKKLLTLLWALLLWAIARVTLPRSARRALRPGAGFFGALALTTLGLFFLPWLGVHSGFDSPLPHWGNALFGGAKANPIFYSAIIPILLCMVGFRRAGLRGLLAGLTVGFAAVLLAGALAGTSVAWMPLGALSRPWLVVNGLVSLLLARALMSQAGAR
;
A
#
# COMPACT_ATOMS: atom_id res chain seq x y z
N ASP A 1 -0.69 5.78 -25.17
CA ASP A 1 -0.90 5.17 -23.83
C ASP A 1 -1.59 6.08 -22.84
N LEU A 2 -1.09 7.30 -22.59
CA LEU A 2 -1.83 8.33 -21.86
C LEU A 2 -1.50 9.72 -22.42
N ALA A 3 -2.31 10.73 -22.08
CA ALA A 3 -2.04 12.12 -22.42
C ALA A 3 -1.40 12.89 -21.27
N ALA A 4 -0.60 13.90 -21.57
CA ALA A 4 -0.05 14.84 -20.60
C ALA A 4 0.02 16.26 -21.21
N PRO A 5 0.22 17.32 -20.41
CA PRO A 5 0.27 18.69 -20.92
C PRO A 5 1.38 18.88 -21.97
N GLY A 6 0.98 19.24 -23.19
CA GLY A 6 1.89 19.49 -24.32
C GLY A 6 1.71 20.86 -24.97
N GLY A 7 0.92 21.75 -24.37
CA GLY A 7 0.61 23.08 -24.89
C GLY A 7 -0.51 23.12 -25.95
N ASP A 8 -1.13 24.30 -26.14
CA ASP A 8 -2.26 24.53 -27.07
C ASP A 8 -2.10 25.80 -27.92
N ILE A 9 -0.86 26.25 -28.16
CA ILE A 9 -0.54 27.50 -28.88
C ILE A 9 -1.23 27.53 -30.27
N ARG A 10 -1.27 26.42 -31.02
CA ARG A 10 -1.89 26.40 -32.37
C ARG A 10 -3.37 26.76 -32.35
N ARG A 11 -4.08 26.34 -31.31
CA ARG A 11 -5.53 26.52 -31.22
C ARG A 11 -5.88 27.85 -30.57
N SER A 12 -5.14 28.26 -29.55
CA SER A 12 -5.43 29.49 -28.82
C SER A 12 -4.84 30.73 -29.46
N GLY A 13 -3.80 30.57 -30.30
CA GLY A 13 -3.04 31.68 -30.87
C GLY A 13 -2.15 32.40 -29.85
N LYS A 14 -2.07 31.90 -28.62
CA LYS A 14 -1.36 32.50 -27.49
C LYS A 14 -0.12 31.70 -27.16
N GLN A 15 1.02 32.38 -27.07
CA GLN A 15 2.30 31.73 -26.83
C GLN A 15 2.39 31.19 -25.40
N GLU A 16 1.74 31.87 -24.45
CA GLU A 16 1.65 31.50 -23.04
C GLU A 16 0.89 30.18 -22.78
N ASP A 17 0.10 29.69 -23.74
CA ASP A 17 -0.57 28.39 -23.65
C ASP A 17 0.35 27.22 -24.05
N GLY A 18 1.64 27.49 -24.30
CA GLY A 18 2.67 26.48 -24.45
C GLY A 18 3.22 25.96 -23.12
N ILE A 19 4.13 24.99 -23.21
CA ILE A 19 4.95 24.54 -22.08
C ILE A 19 6.21 25.39 -22.05
N LEU A 20 6.38 26.16 -20.98
CA LEU A 20 7.59 26.94 -20.73
C LEU A 20 8.75 26.00 -20.39
N GLN A 21 9.85 26.11 -21.13
CA GLN A 21 11.05 25.29 -20.90
C GLN A 21 12.33 26.08 -21.15
N ASN A 22 13.40 25.66 -20.48
CA ASN A 22 14.74 26.15 -20.76
C ASN A 22 15.23 25.51 -22.07
N THR A 23 15.70 26.34 -23.00
CA THR A 23 16.25 25.91 -24.29
C THR A 23 17.43 26.81 -24.68
N ILE A 24 18.07 26.49 -25.81
CA ILE A 24 19.13 27.31 -26.39
C ILE A 24 18.57 28.16 -27.53
N VAL A 25 19.16 29.33 -27.75
CA VAL A 25 18.92 30.10 -28.96
C VAL A 25 19.58 29.37 -30.12
N ARG A 26 18.82 29.07 -31.18
CA ARG A 26 19.31 28.27 -32.33
C ARG A 26 20.55 28.88 -33.00
N GLU A 27 20.59 30.21 -33.07
CA GLU A 27 21.66 31.01 -33.69
C GLU A 27 22.83 31.27 -32.72
N GLU A 28 22.62 31.10 -31.41
CA GLU A 28 23.61 31.32 -30.36
C GLU A 28 23.55 30.18 -29.32
N PRO A 29 24.08 28.97 -29.62
CA PRO A 29 23.91 27.80 -28.75
C PRO A 29 24.48 27.94 -27.33
N ALA A 30 25.41 28.88 -27.12
CA ALA A 30 25.95 29.22 -25.79
C ALA A 30 24.95 29.98 -24.91
N ARG A 31 23.85 30.49 -25.48
CA ARG A 31 22.85 31.30 -24.79
C ARG A 31 21.61 30.46 -24.48
N SER A 32 21.35 30.28 -23.19
CA SER A 32 20.13 29.67 -22.67
C SER A 32 19.02 30.71 -22.49
N VAL A 33 17.79 30.34 -22.83
CA VAL A 33 16.57 31.15 -22.72
C VAL A 33 15.40 30.29 -22.25
N TYR A 34 14.39 30.92 -21.66
CA TYR A 34 13.09 30.27 -21.47
C TYR A 34 12.17 30.61 -22.63
N ALA A 35 11.59 29.59 -23.25
CA ALA A 35 10.65 29.76 -24.35
C ALA A 35 9.51 28.75 -24.24
N TYR A 36 8.35 29.14 -24.78
CA TYR A 36 7.17 28.29 -24.83
C TYR A 36 7.21 27.41 -26.08
N PHE A 37 6.96 26.12 -25.88
CA PHE A 37 6.85 25.15 -26.95
C PHE A 37 5.58 24.34 -26.82
N GLN A 38 5.23 23.64 -27.90
CA GLN A 38 4.11 22.72 -27.89
C GLN A 38 4.43 21.45 -28.67
N GLY A 39 3.77 20.37 -28.30
CA GLY A 39 3.87 19.07 -28.95
C GLY A 39 3.95 17.93 -27.95
N THR A 40 3.85 16.71 -28.49
CA THR A 40 4.00 15.48 -27.69
C THR A 40 5.38 15.38 -27.04
N SER A 41 6.42 15.95 -27.67
CA SER A 41 7.76 16.07 -27.08
C SER A 41 7.78 16.83 -25.75
N MET A 42 6.87 17.79 -25.54
CA MET A 42 6.75 18.53 -24.27
C MET A 42 5.80 17.83 -23.28
N ALA A 43 4.92 16.96 -23.75
CA ALA A 43 4.12 16.08 -22.89
C ALA A 43 4.97 14.97 -22.26
N THR A 44 5.90 14.37 -23.02
CA THR A 44 6.79 13.29 -22.57
C THR A 44 7.54 13.57 -21.26
N PRO A 45 8.21 14.74 -21.04
CA PRO A 45 8.92 15.00 -19.79
C PRO A 45 8.00 15.07 -18.56
N HIS A 46 6.72 15.44 -18.72
CA HIS A 46 5.75 15.37 -17.61
C HIS A 46 5.51 13.93 -17.18
N VAL A 47 5.28 13.02 -18.15
CA VAL A 47 5.10 11.58 -17.87
C VAL A 47 6.37 10.99 -17.26
N ALA A 48 7.55 11.34 -17.80
CA ALA A 48 8.84 10.89 -17.26
C ALA A 48 9.08 11.37 -15.82
N GLY A 49 8.71 12.62 -15.50
CA GLY A 49 8.78 13.15 -14.14
C GLY A 49 7.90 12.37 -13.15
N VAL A 50 6.66 12.05 -13.53
CA VAL A 50 5.77 11.23 -12.69
C VAL A 50 6.27 9.79 -12.58
N ALA A 51 6.79 9.21 -13.65
CA ALA A 51 7.43 7.89 -13.61
C ALA A 51 8.59 7.86 -12.61
N ALA A 52 9.42 8.91 -12.59
CA ALA A 52 10.50 9.05 -11.60
C ALA A 52 9.96 9.16 -10.16
N LEU A 53 8.85 9.88 -9.94
CA LEU A 53 8.18 9.92 -8.63
C LEU A 53 7.69 8.53 -8.21
N LEU A 54 7.15 7.73 -9.13
CA LEU A 54 6.68 6.37 -8.84
C LEU A 54 7.84 5.42 -8.48
N PHE A 55 8.98 5.54 -9.16
CA PHE A 55 10.19 4.83 -8.77
C PHE A 55 10.68 5.25 -7.38
N GLY A 56 10.71 6.56 -7.10
CA GLY A 56 11.02 7.07 -5.76
C GLY A 56 10.03 6.59 -4.69
N ALA A 57 8.77 6.38 -5.08
CA ALA A 57 7.70 5.83 -4.28
C ALA A 57 7.65 4.28 -4.26
N GLY A 58 8.69 3.61 -4.76
CA GLY A 58 8.94 2.19 -4.50
C GLY A 58 8.49 1.24 -5.59
N ALA A 59 8.07 1.74 -6.75
CA ALA A 59 7.82 0.90 -7.92
C ALA A 59 9.06 0.05 -8.24
N SER A 60 8.84 -1.23 -8.53
CA SER A 60 9.90 -2.24 -8.69
C SER A 60 10.35 -2.40 -10.14
N GLY A 61 9.61 -1.85 -11.10
CA GLY A 61 9.96 -1.90 -12.51
C GLY A 61 9.00 -1.11 -13.41
N PRO A 62 9.31 -1.01 -14.72
CA PRO A 62 8.53 -0.26 -15.70
C PRO A 62 7.06 -0.67 -15.77
N ASP A 63 6.75 -1.97 -15.72
CA ASP A 63 5.37 -2.47 -15.81
C ASP A 63 4.49 -1.98 -14.66
N GLU A 64 5.06 -1.89 -13.45
CA GLU A 64 4.35 -1.38 -12.26
C GLU A 64 4.11 0.13 -12.35
N VAL A 65 5.11 0.87 -12.88
CA VAL A 65 5.00 2.30 -13.17
C VAL A 65 3.92 2.57 -14.21
N GLU A 66 3.96 1.85 -15.33
CA GLU A 66 2.99 1.96 -16.42
C GLU A 66 1.57 1.69 -15.93
N LYS A 67 1.38 0.57 -15.20
CA LYS A 67 0.09 0.23 -14.61
C LYS A 67 -0.41 1.33 -13.67
N ALA A 68 0.45 1.85 -12.79
CA ALA A 68 0.09 2.93 -11.87
C ALA A 68 -0.30 4.21 -12.62
N LEU A 69 0.43 4.58 -13.68
CA LEU A 69 0.10 5.72 -14.54
C LEU A 69 -1.27 5.55 -15.19
N PHE A 70 -1.60 4.36 -15.69
CA PHE A 70 -2.87 4.11 -16.39
C PHE A 70 -4.07 4.01 -15.46
N GLU A 71 -3.91 3.36 -14.30
CA GLU A 71 -4.95 3.26 -13.28
C GLU A 71 -5.20 4.61 -12.59
N GLY A 72 -4.16 5.41 -12.44
CA GLY A 72 -4.21 6.73 -11.82
C GLY A 72 -4.64 7.87 -12.74
N ALA A 73 -4.67 7.67 -14.06
CA ALA A 73 -4.99 8.72 -15.02
C ALA A 73 -6.41 9.29 -14.81
N ASP A 74 -6.54 10.63 -14.94
CA ASP A 74 -7.82 11.32 -14.88
C ASP A 74 -8.62 11.07 -16.16
N ARG A 75 -9.79 10.44 -15.98
CA ARG A 75 -10.74 10.10 -17.04
C ARG A 75 -11.98 10.98 -17.06
N SER A 76 -12.09 11.95 -16.15
CA SER A 76 -13.28 12.80 -15.99
C SER A 76 -13.65 13.56 -17.26
N LYS A 77 -12.65 13.95 -18.06
CA LYS A 77 -12.82 14.71 -19.31
C LYS A 77 -12.61 13.89 -20.59
N THR A 78 -12.10 12.66 -20.47
CA THR A 78 -11.72 11.81 -21.61
C THR A 78 -12.63 10.60 -21.77
N GLY A 79 -13.33 10.19 -20.71
CA GLY A 79 -14.04 8.91 -20.66
C GLY A 79 -13.08 7.73 -20.52
N ALA A 80 -13.55 6.55 -20.92
CA ALA A 80 -12.73 5.34 -21.00
C ALA A 80 -11.60 5.48 -22.05
N TRP A 81 -10.87 4.39 -22.25
CA TRP A 81 -9.75 4.38 -23.20
C TRP A 81 -10.19 4.83 -24.61
N ASN A 82 -9.38 5.67 -25.25
CA ASN A 82 -9.59 6.10 -26.64
C ASN A 82 -8.27 6.50 -27.33
N ASP A 83 -8.31 6.61 -28.66
CA ASP A 83 -7.11 6.88 -29.47
C ASP A 83 -6.47 8.25 -29.21
N LYS A 84 -7.22 9.21 -28.66
CA LYS A 84 -6.72 10.57 -28.43
C LYS A 84 -6.00 10.72 -27.10
N TYR A 85 -6.52 10.11 -26.04
CA TYR A 85 -6.03 10.27 -24.67
C TYR A 85 -5.49 8.98 -24.06
N GLY A 86 -5.57 7.85 -24.76
CA GLY A 86 -5.25 6.54 -24.20
C GLY A 86 -6.05 6.30 -22.92
N HIS A 87 -5.38 5.96 -21.82
CA HIS A 87 -5.98 5.69 -20.52
C HIS A 87 -6.47 6.93 -19.75
N GLY A 88 -6.25 8.15 -20.27
CA GLY A 88 -6.67 9.41 -19.66
C GLY A 88 -5.56 10.45 -19.60
N ILE A 89 -5.78 11.52 -18.84
CA ILE A 89 -4.80 12.58 -18.60
C ILE A 89 -3.93 12.21 -17.41
N LEU A 90 -2.62 12.45 -17.51
CA LEU A 90 -1.64 12.23 -16.45
C LEU A 90 -2.06 12.93 -15.14
N ASP A 91 -2.24 12.13 -14.08
CA ASP A 91 -2.46 12.60 -12.72
C ASP A 91 -1.39 11.98 -11.82
N ALA A 92 -0.45 12.80 -11.35
CA ALA A 92 0.65 12.36 -10.48
C ALA A 92 0.14 11.80 -9.15
N LYS A 93 -0.90 12.40 -8.57
CA LYS A 93 -1.47 11.96 -7.30
C LYS A 93 -2.23 10.67 -7.49
N GLY A 94 -3.08 10.60 -8.52
CA GLY A 94 -3.80 9.38 -8.87
C GLY A 94 -2.85 8.21 -9.11
N ALA A 95 -1.72 8.44 -9.80
CA ALA A 95 -0.72 7.41 -10.04
C ALA A 95 -0.03 6.93 -8.75
N LEU A 96 0.34 7.85 -7.85
CA LEU A 96 0.90 7.49 -6.53
C LEU A 96 -0.11 6.71 -5.67
N GLU A 97 -1.40 7.06 -5.75
CA GLU A 97 -2.48 6.35 -5.08
C GLU A 97 -2.70 4.95 -5.65
N ALA A 98 -2.63 4.80 -6.98
CA ALA A 98 -2.71 3.51 -7.67
C ALA A 98 -1.54 2.58 -7.31
N LEU A 99 -0.33 3.13 -7.22
CA LEU A 99 0.86 2.40 -6.74
C LEU A 99 0.72 1.98 -5.26
N GLY A 100 -0.12 2.66 -4.48
CA GLY A 100 -0.27 2.42 -3.05
C GLY A 100 0.90 2.97 -2.23
N ALA A 101 1.54 4.04 -2.73
CA ALA A 101 2.67 4.72 -2.12
C ALA A 101 2.41 5.13 -0.65
N PRO A 102 3.44 5.20 0.21
CA PRO A 102 3.29 5.73 1.56
C PRO A 102 2.62 7.13 1.54
N GLY A 103 1.51 7.30 2.27
CA GLY A 103 0.72 8.54 2.29
C GLY A 103 -0.45 8.59 1.28
N ALA A 104 -0.57 7.62 0.37
CA ALA A 104 -1.74 7.48 -0.49
C ALA A 104 -3.02 7.22 0.33
N LYS A 105 -4.12 7.90 -0.02
CA LYS A 105 -5.42 7.67 0.61
C LYS A 105 -5.93 6.29 0.21
N ARG A 106 -5.76 5.30 1.10
CA ARG A 106 -6.38 3.99 0.91
C ARG A 106 -7.87 4.08 1.24
N PRO A 107 -8.76 3.72 0.32
CA PRO A 107 -10.18 3.88 0.55
C PRO A 107 -10.64 2.92 1.66
N PHE A 108 -11.53 3.40 2.53
CA PHE A 108 -11.87 2.73 3.80
C PHE A 108 -12.37 1.29 3.61
N TRP A 109 -13.11 1.01 2.53
CA TRP A 109 -13.59 -0.34 2.19
C TRP A 109 -12.47 -1.37 2.01
N LYS A 110 -11.28 -0.99 1.53
CA LYS A 110 -10.11 -1.91 1.47
C LYS A 110 -9.66 -2.31 2.87
N LYS A 111 -9.70 -1.39 3.85
CA LYS A 111 -9.42 -1.69 5.26
C LYS A 111 -10.47 -2.67 5.82
N LEU A 112 -11.74 -2.45 5.50
CA LEU A 112 -12.82 -3.36 5.87
C LEU A 112 -12.64 -4.76 5.27
N LEU A 113 -12.24 -4.87 3.99
CA LEU A 113 -11.94 -6.16 3.35
C LEU A 113 -10.82 -6.92 4.08
N THR A 114 -9.75 -6.24 4.50
CA THR A 114 -8.69 -6.88 5.30
C THR A 114 -9.17 -7.35 6.66
N LEU A 115 -10.08 -6.62 7.31
CA LEU A 115 -10.71 -7.05 8.56
C LEU A 115 -11.60 -8.28 8.34
N LEU A 116 -12.44 -8.29 7.30
CA LEU A 116 -13.28 -9.43 6.94
C LEU A 116 -12.44 -10.68 6.62
N TRP A 117 -11.34 -10.49 5.89
CA TRP A 117 -10.36 -11.54 5.63
C TRP A 117 -9.74 -12.09 6.92
N ALA A 118 -9.41 -11.22 7.87
CA ALA A 118 -8.89 -11.63 9.17
C ALA A 118 -9.92 -12.41 9.99
N LEU A 119 -11.19 -12.00 9.97
CA LEU A 119 -12.29 -12.72 10.59
C LEU A 119 -12.52 -14.09 9.94
N LEU A 120 -12.37 -14.19 8.62
CA LEU A 120 -12.44 -15.46 7.89
C LEU A 120 -11.29 -16.40 8.29
N LEU A 121 -10.05 -15.91 8.31
CA LEU A 121 -8.89 -16.69 8.76
C LEU A 121 -9.04 -17.16 10.20
N TRP A 122 -9.57 -16.31 11.07
CA TRP A 122 -9.91 -16.68 12.43
C TRP A 122 -11.00 -17.77 12.46
N ALA A 123 -12.07 -17.65 11.68
CA ALA A 123 -13.14 -18.65 11.61
C ALA A 123 -12.60 -20.01 11.13
N ILE A 124 -11.76 -20.02 10.09
CA ILE A 124 -11.09 -21.23 9.58
C ILE A 124 -10.21 -21.84 10.68
N ALA A 125 -9.33 -21.05 11.29
CA ALA A 125 -8.46 -21.50 12.37
C ALA A 125 -9.28 -22.10 13.53
N ARG A 126 -10.42 -21.49 13.87
CA ARG A 126 -11.33 -21.97 14.91
C ARG A 126 -12.05 -23.27 14.54
N VAL A 127 -12.45 -23.46 13.28
CA VAL A 127 -13.10 -24.70 12.80
C VAL A 127 -12.11 -25.86 12.74
N THR A 128 -10.82 -25.60 12.59
CA THR A 128 -9.78 -26.63 12.64
C THR A 128 -9.38 -27.06 14.07
N LEU A 129 -9.87 -26.38 15.11
CA LEU A 129 -9.64 -26.75 16.51
C LEU A 129 -10.61 -27.84 17.00
N PRO A 130 -10.17 -28.70 17.95
CA PRO A 130 -11.03 -29.69 18.59
C PRO A 130 -12.24 -29.03 19.29
N ARG A 131 -13.37 -29.75 19.35
CA ARG A 131 -14.66 -29.22 19.85
C ARG A 131 -14.57 -28.66 21.29
N SER A 132 -13.74 -29.27 22.15
CA SER A 132 -13.48 -28.81 23.52
C SER A 132 -12.87 -27.41 23.54
N ALA A 133 -11.76 -27.22 22.81
CA ALA A 133 -11.10 -25.92 22.69
C ALA A 133 -12.01 -24.86 22.05
N ARG A 134 -12.82 -25.23 21.06
CA ARG A 134 -13.73 -24.29 20.36
C ARG A 134 -14.80 -23.69 21.26
N ARG A 135 -15.33 -24.46 22.21
CA ARG A 135 -16.38 -24.03 23.16
C ARG A 135 -15.82 -23.13 24.26
N ALA A 136 -14.61 -23.42 24.72
CA ALA A 136 -13.92 -22.60 25.71
C ALA A 136 -13.35 -21.30 25.12
N LEU A 137 -13.14 -21.25 23.80
CA LEU A 137 -12.73 -20.02 23.11
C LEU A 137 -13.88 -19.01 23.02
N ARG A 138 -13.90 -18.02 23.92
CA ARG A 138 -14.74 -16.83 23.81
C ARG A 138 -13.86 -15.63 23.48
N PRO A 139 -13.84 -15.14 22.22
CA PRO A 139 -13.07 -13.95 21.88
C PRO A 139 -13.64 -12.76 22.67
N GLY A 140 -12.85 -12.25 23.62
CA GLY A 140 -13.21 -11.08 24.43
C GLY A 140 -12.94 -9.77 23.69
N ALA A 141 -13.30 -8.64 24.31
CA ALA A 141 -13.10 -7.31 23.73
C ALA A 141 -11.63 -7.05 23.32
N GLY A 142 -10.66 -7.55 24.09
CA GLY A 142 -9.24 -7.43 23.76
C GLY A 142 -8.83 -8.12 22.45
N PHE A 143 -9.48 -9.23 22.09
CA PHE A 143 -9.25 -9.91 20.82
C PHE A 143 -9.67 -9.03 19.65
N PHE A 144 -10.92 -8.55 19.67
CA PHE A 144 -11.45 -7.72 18.59
C PHE A 144 -10.77 -6.36 18.53
N GLY A 145 -10.41 -5.77 19.67
CA GLY A 145 -9.63 -4.53 19.73
C GLY A 145 -8.26 -4.68 19.07
N ALA A 146 -7.53 -5.75 19.38
CA ALA A 146 -6.22 -6.01 18.77
C ALA A 146 -6.31 -6.37 17.28
N LEU A 147 -7.33 -7.13 16.90
CA LEU A 147 -7.62 -7.47 15.49
C LEU A 147 -7.94 -6.22 14.67
N ALA A 148 -8.77 -5.32 15.22
CA ALA A 148 -9.10 -4.05 14.58
C ALA A 148 -7.88 -3.15 14.48
N LEU A 149 -7.08 -3.01 15.55
CA LEU A 149 -5.85 -2.20 15.51
C LEU A 149 -4.84 -2.71 14.48
N THR A 150 -4.64 -4.02 14.39
CA THR A 150 -3.68 -4.61 13.46
C THR A 150 -4.11 -4.53 12.00
N THR A 151 -5.42 -4.64 11.72
CA THR A 151 -5.96 -4.64 10.35
C THR A 151 -6.38 -3.25 9.87
N LEU A 152 -6.91 -2.40 10.74
CA LEU A 152 -7.39 -1.06 10.39
C LEU A 152 -6.38 0.03 10.72
N GLY A 153 -5.45 -0.20 11.66
CA GLY A 153 -4.62 0.85 12.23
C GLY A 153 -5.41 1.80 13.12
N LEU A 154 -4.87 3.00 13.32
CA LEU A 154 -5.57 4.11 13.95
C LEU A 154 -6.41 4.86 12.91
N PHE A 155 -7.36 4.15 12.30
CA PHE A 155 -8.14 4.61 11.14
C PHE A 155 -8.90 5.93 11.35
N PHE A 156 -9.11 6.33 12.61
CA PHE A 156 -9.81 7.55 13.02
C PHE A 156 -8.91 8.80 13.04
N LEU A 157 -7.57 8.66 12.96
CA LEU A 157 -6.66 9.82 12.98
C LEU A 157 -6.98 10.88 11.91
N PRO A 158 -7.34 10.51 10.65
CA PRO A 158 -7.72 11.51 9.65
C PRO A 158 -8.96 12.32 10.03
N TRP A 159 -9.86 11.80 10.87
CA TRP A 159 -11.04 12.54 11.36
C TRP A 159 -10.66 13.65 12.31
N LEU A 160 -9.50 13.52 12.96
CA LEU A 160 -8.89 14.51 13.84
C LEU A 160 -7.94 15.45 13.07
N GLY A 161 -7.89 15.35 11.72
CA GLY A 161 -6.95 16.10 10.88
C GLY A 161 -5.51 15.58 10.94
N VAL A 162 -5.27 14.42 11.56
CA VAL A 162 -3.94 13.81 11.67
C VAL A 162 -3.72 12.84 10.51
N HIS A 163 -2.91 13.25 9.54
CA HIS A 163 -2.47 12.40 8.44
C HIS A 163 -1.08 11.85 8.74
N SER A 164 -1.01 10.57 9.11
CA SER A 164 0.23 9.86 9.41
C SER A 164 0.13 8.43 8.90
N GLY A 165 1.25 7.73 8.72
CA GLY A 165 1.22 6.32 8.33
C GLY A 165 0.62 5.36 9.39
N PHE A 166 0.27 5.86 10.59
CA PHE A 166 -0.35 5.07 11.66
C PHE A 166 -1.85 4.82 11.45
N ASP A 167 -2.49 5.53 10.53
CA ASP A 167 -3.88 5.28 10.15
C ASP A 167 -4.05 3.98 9.35
N SER A 168 -2.94 3.34 8.98
CA SER A 168 -2.86 2.13 8.18
C SER A 168 -2.62 0.87 9.04
N PRO A 169 -2.85 -0.35 8.51
CA PRO A 169 -2.68 -1.58 9.28
C PRO A 169 -1.29 -1.67 9.92
N LEU A 170 -1.19 -2.18 11.15
CA LEU A 170 0.03 -2.12 11.97
C LEU A 170 1.33 -2.55 11.26
N PRO A 171 1.37 -3.62 10.43
CA PRO A 171 2.58 -3.96 9.66
C PRO A 171 3.12 -2.84 8.74
N HIS A 172 2.28 -1.89 8.33
CA HIS A 172 2.68 -0.74 7.51
C HIS A 172 3.37 0.35 8.34
N TRP A 173 3.25 0.32 9.68
CA TRP A 173 3.84 1.34 10.55
C TRP A 173 5.36 1.37 10.48
N GLY A 174 6.01 0.27 10.06
CA GLY A 174 7.46 0.27 9.81
C GLY A 174 7.89 1.33 8.80
N ASN A 175 7.09 1.56 7.75
CA ASN A 175 7.35 2.60 6.76
C ASN A 175 7.09 4.01 7.34
N ALA A 176 6.10 4.14 8.22
CA ALA A 176 5.82 5.40 8.90
C ALA A 176 6.94 5.80 9.88
N LEU A 177 7.56 4.82 10.54
CA LEU A 177 8.59 5.02 11.56
C LEU A 177 9.99 5.17 10.99
N PHE A 178 10.35 4.36 9.99
CA PHE A 178 11.71 4.28 9.47
C PHE A 178 11.86 4.87 8.06
N GLY A 179 10.76 5.39 7.50
CA GLY A 179 10.70 5.78 6.10
C GLY A 179 10.78 4.59 5.16
N GLY A 180 10.83 4.89 3.86
CA GLY A 180 10.98 3.88 2.81
C GLY A 180 9.68 3.55 2.10
N ALA A 181 9.84 3.17 0.84
CA ALA A 181 8.76 3.05 -0.11
C ALA A 181 8.20 1.61 -0.24
N LYS A 182 9.01 0.61 0.11
CA LYS A 182 8.66 -0.82 0.12
C LYS A 182 8.40 -1.32 1.53
N ALA A 183 7.60 -2.37 1.68
CA ALA A 183 7.22 -2.92 2.98
C ALA A 183 8.44 -3.23 3.86
N ASN A 184 8.45 -2.74 5.10
CA ASN A 184 9.55 -2.98 6.03
C ASN A 184 9.59 -4.47 6.45
N PRO A 185 10.70 -5.21 6.24
CA PRO A 185 10.76 -6.65 6.47
C PRO A 185 10.56 -7.05 7.92
N ILE A 186 10.91 -6.19 8.90
CA ILE A 186 10.71 -6.48 10.32
C ILE A 186 9.22 -6.41 10.67
N PHE A 187 8.51 -5.39 10.19
CA PHE A 187 7.08 -5.24 10.46
C PHE A 187 6.23 -6.20 9.63
N TYR A 188 6.69 -6.54 8.42
CA TYR A 188 6.10 -7.57 7.59
C TYR A 188 6.66 -8.95 7.91
N SER A 189 6.78 -9.28 9.21
CA SER A 189 7.22 -10.59 9.68
C SER A 189 6.43 -11.08 10.89
N ALA A 190 6.63 -12.35 11.23
CA ALA A 190 6.11 -12.93 12.45
C ALA A 190 6.94 -12.55 13.70
N ILE A 191 8.04 -11.80 13.58
CA ILE A 191 8.92 -11.48 14.71
C ILE A 191 8.16 -10.70 15.79
N ILE A 192 7.41 -9.67 15.42
CA ILE A 192 6.62 -8.86 16.35
C ILE A 192 5.60 -9.73 17.11
N PRO A 193 4.71 -10.50 16.45
CA PRO A 193 3.78 -11.34 17.18
C PRO A 193 4.47 -12.42 18.02
N ILE A 194 5.60 -13.00 17.57
CA ILE A 194 6.38 -13.96 18.35
C ILE A 194 6.90 -13.32 19.64
N LEU A 195 7.57 -12.16 19.56
CA LEU A 195 8.12 -11.47 20.72
C LEU A 195 7.03 -11.07 21.73
N LEU A 196 5.91 -10.52 21.24
CA LEU A 196 4.78 -10.15 22.08
C LEU A 196 4.16 -11.38 22.77
N CYS A 197 4.10 -12.51 22.08
CA CYS A 197 3.67 -13.76 22.68
C CYS A 197 4.67 -14.23 23.75
N MET A 198 5.97 -14.24 23.48
CA MET A 198 6.98 -14.65 24.47
C MET A 198 6.86 -13.86 25.79
N VAL A 199 6.61 -12.56 25.72
CA VAL A 199 6.48 -11.69 26.91
C VAL A 199 5.10 -11.85 27.57
N GLY A 200 4.02 -11.87 26.78
CA GLY A 200 2.66 -11.78 27.30
C GLY A 200 1.97 -13.12 27.59
N PHE A 201 2.50 -14.24 27.12
CA PHE A 201 1.83 -15.56 27.17
C PHE A 201 1.52 -16.07 28.58
N ARG A 202 2.38 -15.73 29.56
CA ARG A 202 2.21 -16.11 30.96
C ARG A 202 1.01 -15.41 31.62
N ARG A 203 0.53 -14.30 31.06
CA ARG A 203 -0.60 -13.53 31.59
C ARG A 203 -1.90 -13.97 30.93
N ALA A 204 -2.77 -14.66 31.67
CA ALA A 204 -4.03 -15.19 31.16
C ALA A 204 -4.92 -14.10 30.51
N GLY A 205 -4.93 -12.88 31.05
CA GLY A 205 -5.69 -11.74 30.52
C GLY A 205 -5.21 -11.21 29.16
N LEU A 206 -3.95 -11.45 28.77
CA LEU A 206 -3.39 -10.94 27.51
C LEU A 206 -3.58 -11.90 26.33
N ARG A 207 -3.95 -13.16 26.58
CA ARG A 207 -4.01 -14.20 25.54
C ARG A 207 -5.01 -13.87 24.43
N GLY A 208 -6.17 -13.32 24.79
CA GLY A 208 -7.17 -12.89 23.80
C GLY A 208 -6.65 -11.75 22.92
N LEU A 209 -6.00 -10.75 23.52
CA LEU A 209 -5.35 -9.65 22.81
C LEU A 209 -4.26 -10.15 21.87
N LEU A 210 -3.36 -11.01 22.36
CA LEU A 210 -2.29 -11.60 21.55
C LEU A 210 -2.83 -12.45 20.40
N ALA A 211 -3.91 -13.21 20.63
CA ALA A 211 -4.56 -13.98 19.57
C ALA A 211 -5.17 -13.07 18.50
N GLY A 212 -5.81 -11.96 18.88
CA GLY A 212 -6.34 -10.98 17.93
C GLY A 212 -5.24 -10.31 17.11
N LEU A 213 -4.15 -9.91 17.77
CA LEU A 213 -2.98 -9.31 17.13
C LEU A 213 -2.33 -10.28 16.14
N THR A 214 -2.10 -11.53 16.53
CA THR A 214 -1.44 -12.54 15.69
C THR A 214 -2.28 -12.92 14.47
N VAL A 215 -3.61 -13.04 14.61
CA VAL A 215 -4.53 -13.21 13.47
C VAL A 215 -4.46 -12.01 12.53
N GLY A 216 -4.47 -10.78 13.06
CA GLY A 216 -4.41 -9.58 12.23
C GLY A 216 -3.10 -9.46 11.45
N PHE A 217 -1.96 -9.79 12.07
CA PHE A 217 -0.68 -9.91 11.37
C PHE A 217 -0.76 -10.96 10.24
N ALA A 218 -1.27 -12.16 10.53
CA ALA A 218 -1.44 -13.19 9.52
C ALA A 218 -2.28 -12.70 8.33
N ALA A 219 -3.38 -12.00 8.60
CA ALA A 219 -4.28 -11.47 7.59
C ALA A 219 -3.60 -10.43 6.69
N VAL A 220 -2.91 -9.46 7.27
CA VAL A 220 -2.23 -8.40 6.50
C VAL A 220 -1.08 -8.96 5.67
N LEU A 221 -0.30 -9.90 6.21
CA LEU A 221 0.82 -10.53 5.49
C LEU A 221 0.31 -11.37 4.32
N LEU A 222 -0.70 -12.22 4.53
CA LEU A 222 -1.27 -13.05 3.47
C LEU A 222 -1.98 -12.22 2.40
N ALA A 223 -2.69 -11.16 2.80
CA ALA A 223 -3.27 -10.20 1.85
C ALA A 223 -2.19 -9.49 1.04
N GLY A 224 -1.06 -9.11 1.67
CA GLY A 224 0.08 -8.52 0.99
C GLY A 224 0.72 -9.47 -0.02
N ALA A 225 0.81 -10.78 0.31
CA ALA A 225 1.31 -11.79 -0.62
C ALA A 225 0.43 -11.90 -1.88
N LEU A 226 -0.90 -11.93 -1.69
CA LEU A 226 -1.88 -11.95 -2.78
C LEU A 226 -1.84 -10.67 -3.63
N ALA A 227 -1.66 -9.52 -2.98
CA ALA A 227 -1.56 -8.22 -3.63
C ALA A 227 -0.20 -7.99 -4.32
N GLY A 228 0.78 -8.89 -4.16
CA GLY A 228 2.11 -8.73 -4.74
C GLY A 228 2.94 -7.63 -4.05
N THR A 229 2.71 -7.37 -2.76
CA THR A 229 3.48 -6.38 -1.99
C THR A 229 4.99 -6.67 -2.06
N SER A 230 5.77 -5.68 -2.44
CA SER A 230 7.23 -5.76 -2.46
C SER A 230 7.81 -5.45 -1.07
N VAL A 231 8.68 -6.32 -0.58
CA VAL A 231 9.35 -6.16 0.72
C VAL A 231 10.74 -5.58 0.50
N ALA A 232 11.13 -4.60 1.31
CA ALA A 232 12.44 -3.96 1.23
C ALA A 232 13.56 -4.98 1.49
N TRP A 233 14.73 -4.72 0.91
CA TRP A 233 15.96 -5.53 1.05
C TRP A 233 15.88 -6.97 0.52
N MET A 234 14.80 -7.33 -0.18
CA MET A 234 14.70 -8.63 -0.83
C MET A 234 15.27 -8.58 -2.25
N PRO A 235 16.26 -9.43 -2.58
CA PRO A 235 16.75 -9.51 -3.95
C PRO A 235 15.60 -9.91 -4.88
N LEU A 236 15.46 -9.15 -5.97
CA LEU A 236 14.61 -9.42 -7.14
C LEU A 236 13.09 -9.35 -6.92
N GLY A 237 12.58 -8.95 -5.74
CA GLY A 237 11.14 -8.91 -5.46
C GLY A 237 10.46 -10.29 -5.38
N ALA A 238 11.01 -11.32 -6.05
CA ALA A 238 10.55 -12.70 -6.09
C ALA A 238 10.46 -13.34 -4.69
N LEU A 239 11.33 -12.95 -3.77
CA LEU A 239 11.30 -13.45 -2.39
C LEU A 239 10.23 -12.78 -1.51
N SER A 240 9.64 -11.67 -1.95
CA SER A 240 8.62 -10.95 -1.17
C SER A 240 7.40 -11.82 -0.92
N ARG A 241 6.89 -12.50 -1.96
CA ARG A 241 5.71 -13.37 -1.85
C ARG A 241 5.96 -14.56 -0.89
N PRO A 242 7.01 -15.40 -1.08
CA PRO A 242 7.35 -16.45 -0.13
C PRO A 242 7.53 -15.95 1.30
N TRP A 243 8.23 -14.82 1.48
CA TRP A 243 8.44 -14.25 2.82
C TRP A 243 7.13 -13.92 3.53
N LEU A 244 6.22 -13.24 2.83
CA LEU A 244 4.91 -12.86 3.37
C LEU A 244 4.05 -14.08 3.67
N VAL A 245 4.07 -15.09 2.79
CA VAL A 245 3.35 -16.35 3.01
C VAL A 245 3.88 -17.08 4.24
N VAL A 246 5.19 -17.27 4.34
CA VAL A 246 5.81 -17.99 5.48
C VAL A 246 5.50 -17.26 6.80
N ASN A 247 5.73 -15.95 6.86
CA ASN A 247 5.47 -15.19 8.08
C ASN A 247 3.97 -15.10 8.42
N GLY A 248 3.11 -15.03 7.42
CA GLY A 248 1.65 -15.07 7.58
C GLY A 248 1.18 -16.40 8.16
N LEU A 249 1.68 -17.52 7.64
CA LEU A 249 1.38 -18.86 8.13
C LEU A 249 1.92 -19.09 9.54
N VAL A 250 3.15 -18.65 9.84
CA VAL A 250 3.72 -18.72 11.20
C VAL A 250 2.85 -17.94 12.20
N SER A 251 2.40 -16.73 11.82
CA SER A 251 1.51 -15.93 12.66
C SER A 251 0.15 -16.61 12.89
N LEU A 252 -0.39 -17.30 11.88
CA LEU A 252 -1.63 -18.06 11.98
C LEU A 252 -1.50 -19.31 12.87
N LEU A 253 -0.38 -20.03 12.77
CA LEU A 253 -0.07 -21.17 13.63
C LEU A 253 0.09 -20.72 15.09
N LEU A 254 0.76 -19.59 15.32
CA LEU A 254 0.90 -18.98 16.64
C LEU A 254 -0.46 -18.58 17.22
N ALA A 255 -1.33 -17.95 16.42
CA ALA A 255 -2.69 -17.64 16.82
C ALA A 255 -3.47 -18.90 17.22
N ARG A 256 -3.36 -19.98 16.43
CA ARG A 256 -4.00 -21.26 16.72
C ARG A 256 -3.50 -21.86 18.03
N ALA A 257 -2.20 -21.78 18.31
CA ALA A 257 -1.62 -22.28 19.56
C ALA A 257 -2.09 -21.50 20.79
N LEU A 258 -2.23 -20.17 20.69
CA LEU A 258 -2.81 -19.34 21.75
C LEU A 258 -4.27 -19.71 22.03
N MET A 259 -5.02 -19.99 20.97
CA MET A 259 -6.44 -20.36 21.05
C MET A 259 -6.66 -21.76 21.61
N SER A 260 -5.82 -22.75 21.28
CA SER A 260 -5.98 -24.11 21.81
C SER A 260 -5.74 -24.18 23.31
N GLN A 261 -4.74 -23.47 23.84
CA GLN A 261 -4.43 -23.46 25.27
C GLN A 261 -5.42 -22.66 26.11
N ALA A 262 -6.13 -21.69 25.52
CA ALA A 262 -7.21 -20.99 26.21
C ALA A 262 -8.37 -21.92 26.57
N GLY A 263 -8.54 -23.04 25.85
CA GLY A 263 -9.61 -24.00 26.09
C GLY A 263 -9.23 -25.28 26.82
N ALA A 264 -7.99 -25.40 27.30
CA ALA A 264 -7.51 -26.52 28.10
C ALA A 264 -7.62 -26.26 29.62
N ARG A 265 -8.26 -25.17 30.03
CA ARG A 265 -8.61 -24.82 31.41
C ARG A 265 -10.12 -24.70 31.52
#